data_AF-A0A2E2WL87-F1
#
_entry.id   AF-A0A2E2WL87-F1
#
_cell.length_a   1.000
_cell.length_b   1.000
_cell.length_c   1.000
_cell.angle_alpha   90.00
_cell.angle_beta   90.00
_cell.angle_gamma   90.00
#
_symmetry.space_group_name_H-M   'P 1'
#
loop_
_entity.id
_entity.type
_entity.pdbx_description
1 polymer ?
#
loop_
_entity_poly.entity_id
_entity_poly.type
_entity_poly.pdbx_seq_one_letter_code
_entity_poly.pdbx_strand_id
1 'polypeptide(L)'
;MKLLFLALFLLSPSIAVADDGQIFTKPGSEYVNQTIEMMKDQTAAIESKKGYIKPHTLYVSIVRHDYFEEDQFGILIDTGDIITGCWKLSPLEYEASFTEEYYMDIKVKNYKREAIETNCPKGNQTVSALVVLNKSDLQERGIKQIRFSNEVARDRYEVSFYNDRVELKPMTQLAFKIQNFRGTNDNKIISYDSNKNVVALHVPMAKKTDDVASAILRVARQNNLAPLDLEMANRYKGNKSSSTFFFMDEDGSTIDQIGTNPYTEVGSINVKRPYDGPNGRTEIEKPLKVFATLPGKTL
;
A
#
# COMPACT_ATOMS: atom_id res chain seq x y z
N MET A 1 74.43 -13.03 29.10
CA MET A 1 73.55 -12.10 28.34
C MET A 1 72.20 -12.79 28.20
N LYS A 2 71.15 -12.23 28.81
CA LYS A 2 69.78 -12.78 28.86
C LYS A 2 69.00 -12.42 27.59
N LEU A 3 68.24 -13.36 27.04
CA LEU A 3 67.04 -13.19 26.20
C LEU A 3 66.42 -14.60 26.07
N LEU A 4 65.52 -15.04 26.94
CA LEU A 4 64.09 -14.71 27.01
C LEU A 4 63.40 -14.82 25.64
N PHE A 5 62.91 -16.02 25.30
CA PHE A 5 61.86 -16.17 24.30
C PHE A 5 60.64 -16.82 24.93
N LEU A 6 59.58 -16.03 24.87
CA LEU A 6 58.29 -16.15 25.51
C LEU A 6 57.48 -17.25 24.82
N ALA A 7 56.95 -18.19 25.60
CA ALA A 7 55.92 -19.12 25.14
C ALA A 7 54.63 -18.33 24.91
N LEU A 8 54.21 -18.19 23.65
CA LEU A 8 52.91 -17.64 23.30
C LEU A 8 51.86 -18.76 23.39
N PHE A 9 51.11 -18.80 24.49
CA PHE A 9 49.87 -19.58 24.58
C PHE A 9 48.85 -18.95 23.62
N LEU A 10 48.54 -19.65 22.53
CA LEU A 10 47.37 -19.35 21.70
C LEU A 10 46.11 -19.76 22.49
N LEU A 11 45.50 -18.80 23.18
CA LEU A 11 44.11 -18.89 23.62
C LEU A 11 43.23 -18.71 22.37
N SER A 12 42.84 -19.81 21.75
CA SER A 12 41.72 -19.82 20.82
C SER A 12 40.45 -19.40 21.58
N PRO A 13 39.69 -18.39 21.14
CA PRO A 13 38.37 -18.14 21.68
C PRO A 13 37.49 -19.33 21.32
N SER A 14 37.15 -20.15 22.31
CA SER A 14 36.03 -21.08 22.19
C SER A 14 34.81 -20.23 21.88
N ILE A 15 34.33 -20.31 20.63
CA ILE A 15 33.00 -19.85 20.28
C ILE A 15 32.06 -20.69 21.14
N ALA A 16 31.49 -20.07 22.16
CA ALA A 16 30.33 -20.60 22.83
C ALA A 16 29.23 -20.67 21.77
N VAL A 17 29.10 -21.84 21.15
CA VAL A 17 27.87 -22.22 20.45
C VAL A 17 26.80 -22.15 21.52
N ALA A 18 25.89 -21.17 21.39
CA ALA A 18 24.67 -21.18 22.16
C ALA A 18 23.99 -22.49 21.81
N ASP A 19 24.03 -23.42 22.76
CA ASP A 19 23.29 -24.66 22.74
C ASP A 19 21.82 -24.25 22.71
N ASP A 20 21.20 -24.36 21.53
CA ASP A 20 19.74 -24.28 21.36
C ASP A 20 19.17 -25.47 22.12
N GLY A 21 19.08 -25.31 23.44
CA GLY A 21 18.48 -26.26 24.36
C GLY A 21 17.06 -26.53 23.88
N GLN A 22 16.89 -27.64 23.16
CA GLN A 22 15.57 -28.13 22.80
C GLN A 22 14.89 -28.57 24.10
N ILE A 23 14.12 -27.66 24.68
CA ILE A 23 13.23 -27.97 25.78
C ILE A 23 12.14 -28.88 25.21
N PHE A 24 12.11 -30.12 25.70
CA PHE A 24 11.12 -31.11 25.32
C PHE A 24 9.71 -30.63 25.74
N THR A 25 8.89 -30.20 24.78
CA THR A 25 7.51 -29.76 25.01
C THR A 25 6.56 -30.95 25.00
N LYS A 26 5.75 -31.08 26.06
CA LYS A 26 4.74 -32.14 26.23
C LYS A 26 3.70 -32.08 25.11
N PRO A 27 3.17 -33.22 24.59
CA PRO A 27 2.18 -33.21 23.52
C PRO A 27 0.93 -32.43 23.96
N GLY A 28 0.56 -31.40 23.19
CA GLY A 28 -0.58 -30.51 23.49
C GLY A 28 -0.22 -29.14 24.06
N SER A 29 1.07 -28.79 24.18
CA SER A 29 1.47 -27.40 24.40
C SER A 29 1.56 -26.66 23.06
N GLU A 30 0.76 -25.60 22.90
CA GLU A 30 0.94 -24.67 21.79
C GLU A 30 2.37 -24.12 21.83
N TYR A 31 3.07 -24.13 20.71
CA TYR A 31 4.37 -23.50 20.60
C TYR A 31 4.19 -22.00 20.73
N VAL A 32 4.38 -21.48 21.94
CA VAL A 32 4.34 -20.05 22.21
C VAL A 32 5.71 -19.47 21.88
N ASN A 33 5.78 -18.73 20.77
CA ASN A 33 6.99 -18.01 20.42
C ASN A 33 7.22 -16.90 21.46
N GLN A 34 8.20 -17.09 22.34
CA GLN A 34 8.52 -16.18 23.46
C GLN A 34 8.80 -14.74 22.99
N THR A 35 9.32 -14.56 21.77
CA THR A 35 9.50 -13.23 21.16
C THR A 35 8.17 -12.51 20.95
N ILE A 36 7.10 -13.24 20.58
CA ILE A 36 5.77 -12.67 20.35
C ILE A 36 5.12 -12.24 21.67
N GLU A 37 5.29 -13.00 22.76
CA GLU A 37 4.78 -12.60 24.08
C GLU A 37 5.52 -11.38 24.63
N MET A 38 6.86 -11.36 24.56
CA MET A 38 7.63 -10.20 24.97
C MET A 38 7.24 -8.92 24.22
N MET A 39 6.95 -9.02 22.91
CA MET A 39 6.46 -7.89 22.11
C MET A 39 5.09 -7.38 22.59
N LYS A 40 4.16 -8.26 22.98
CA LYS A 40 2.84 -7.86 23.48
C LYS A 40 2.93 -7.08 24.79
N ASP A 41 3.71 -7.58 25.74
CA ASP A 41 3.86 -6.95 27.06
C ASP A 41 4.58 -5.59 26.98
N GLN A 42 5.56 -5.47 26.07
CA GLN A 42 6.28 -4.21 25.86
C GLN A 42 5.44 -3.16 25.13
N THR A 43 4.53 -3.57 24.24
CA THR A 43 3.63 -2.66 23.52
C THR A 43 2.68 -1.94 24.50
N ALA A 44 2.09 -2.66 25.46
CA ALA A 44 1.23 -2.07 26.49
C ALA A 44 1.97 -1.06 27.40
N ALA A 45 3.27 -1.24 27.62
CA ALA A 45 4.08 -0.35 28.47
C ALA A 45 4.53 0.95 27.77
N ILE A 46 4.35 1.07 26.45
CA ILE A 46 4.81 2.22 25.65
C ILE A 46 3.81 3.38 25.66
N GLU A 47 2.52 3.10 25.82
CA GLU A 47 1.44 4.07 25.65
C GLU A 47 1.50 5.27 26.63
N SER A 48 2.26 5.18 27.71
CA SER A 48 2.44 6.25 28.71
C SER A 48 3.80 6.95 28.70
N LYS A 49 4.76 6.54 27.85
CA LYS A 49 6.15 7.02 27.90
C LYS A 49 6.37 8.30 27.09
N LYS A 50 7.19 9.22 27.64
CA LYS A 50 7.75 10.39 26.93
C LYS A 50 9.15 10.05 26.39
N GLY A 51 9.59 10.74 25.33
CA GLY A 51 10.94 10.59 24.78
C GLY A 51 10.98 9.78 23.49
N TYR A 52 12.08 9.06 23.26
CA TYR A 52 12.26 8.21 22.08
C TYR A 52 11.61 6.86 22.31
N ILE A 53 10.60 6.56 21.50
CA ILE A 53 9.80 5.34 21.59
C ILE A 53 10.21 4.41 20.45
N LYS A 54 10.46 3.15 20.80
CA LYS A 54 10.80 2.08 19.85
C LYS A 54 9.54 1.26 19.54
N PRO A 55 9.08 1.21 18.27
CA PRO A 55 7.94 0.42 17.89
C PRO A 55 8.31 -1.08 17.83
N HIS A 56 7.44 -1.92 18.38
CA HIS A 56 7.63 -3.37 18.42
C HIS A 56 6.93 -4.06 17.26
N THR A 57 5.67 -3.68 17.01
CA THR A 57 4.92 -4.06 15.81
C THR A 57 4.82 -2.85 14.89
N LEU A 58 5.03 -3.08 13.61
CA LEU A 58 4.90 -2.12 12.54
C LEU A 58 4.05 -2.73 11.43
N TYR A 59 3.31 -1.88 10.74
CA TYR A 59 2.50 -2.26 9.60
C TYR A 59 3.13 -1.70 8.34
N VAL A 60 3.20 -2.52 7.30
CA VAL A 60 3.82 -2.22 6.02
C VAL A 60 2.73 -2.23 4.97
N SER A 61 2.69 -1.18 4.15
CA SER A 61 1.86 -1.11 2.97
C SER A 61 2.63 -0.49 1.82
N ILE A 62 2.19 -0.74 0.59
CA ILE A 62 2.68 -0.04 -0.58
C ILE A 62 1.63 1.01 -0.95
N VAL A 63 2.09 2.24 -1.09
CA VAL A 63 1.26 3.39 -1.44
C VAL A 63 1.81 4.07 -2.69
N ARG A 64 0.92 4.77 -3.38
CA ARG A 64 1.28 5.62 -4.50
C ARG A 64 0.49 6.92 -4.36
N HIS A 65 1.20 8.04 -4.30
CA HIS A 65 0.59 9.35 -4.18
C HIS A 65 0.61 10.09 -5.52
N ASP A 66 -0.33 11.01 -5.73
CA ASP A 66 -0.47 11.78 -6.98
C ASP A 66 0.79 12.59 -7.34
N TYR A 67 1.66 12.89 -6.36
CA TYR A 67 2.91 13.64 -6.55
C TYR A 67 4.14 12.75 -6.78
N PHE A 68 4.00 11.42 -6.79
CA PHE A 68 5.07 10.50 -7.15
C PHE A 68 5.25 10.43 -8.66
N GLU A 69 6.50 10.32 -9.11
CA GLU A 69 6.80 10.07 -10.53
C GLU A 69 6.26 8.70 -10.98
N GLU A 70 6.13 8.49 -12.30
CA GLU A 70 5.58 7.24 -12.85
C GLU A 70 6.30 5.98 -12.35
N ASP A 71 7.62 6.05 -12.20
CA ASP A 71 8.45 4.94 -11.74
C ASP A 71 8.53 4.82 -10.20
N GLN A 72 7.91 5.74 -9.47
CA GLN A 72 7.99 5.81 -8.01
C GLN A 72 6.82 5.12 -7.31
N PHE A 73 7.16 4.41 -6.23
CA PHE A 73 6.20 3.90 -5.26
C PHE A 73 6.73 4.13 -3.84
N GLY A 74 5.81 4.14 -2.88
CA GLY A 74 6.12 4.36 -1.48
C GLY A 74 5.90 3.08 -0.68
N ILE A 75 6.83 2.75 0.20
CA ILE A 75 6.59 1.80 1.30
C ILE A 75 6.21 2.63 2.52
N LEU A 76 4.94 2.58 2.89
CA LEU A 76 4.43 3.21 4.10
C LEU A 76 4.58 2.23 5.26
N ILE A 77 5.28 2.67 6.30
CA ILE A 77 5.48 1.92 7.53
C ILE A 77 4.84 2.70 8.66
N ASP A 78 3.88 2.11 9.38
CA ASP A 78 3.17 2.77 10.48
C ASP A 78 3.14 1.92 11.75
N THR A 79 2.94 2.56 12.90
CA THR A 79 2.84 1.85 14.18
C THR A 79 1.52 1.12 14.38
N GLY A 80 0.50 1.39 13.55
CA GLY A 80 -0.88 0.91 13.74
C GLY A 80 -1.62 1.52 14.94
N ASP A 81 -0.88 2.03 15.91
CA ASP A 81 -1.42 2.63 17.12
C ASP A 81 -2.01 4.02 16.87
N ILE A 82 -3.19 4.25 17.45
CA ILE A 82 -3.81 5.57 17.53
C ILE A 82 -3.34 6.25 18.81
N ILE A 83 -2.53 7.30 18.67
CA ILE A 83 -2.04 8.09 19.80
C ILE A 83 -3.04 9.21 20.06
N THR A 84 -3.63 9.18 21.25
CA THR A 84 -4.55 10.22 21.74
C THR A 84 -3.88 11.09 22.81
N GLY A 85 -4.36 12.33 22.94
CA GLY A 85 -3.89 13.30 23.93
C GLY A 85 -2.96 14.38 23.39
N CYS A 86 -2.44 15.20 24.30
CA CYS A 86 -1.64 16.38 24.00
C CYS A 86 -0.16 16.04 23.76
N TRP A 87 0.11 15.46 22.59
CA TRP A 87 1.45 15.01 22.21
C TRP A 87 1.89 15.65 20.89
N LYS A 88 3.18 16.04 20.83
CA LYS A 88 3.89 16.30 19.59
C LYS A 88 4.65 15.03 19.22
N LEU A 89 4.40 14.54 18.02
CA LEU A 89 5.00 13.31 17.51
C LEU A 89 5.93 13.64 16.34
N SER A 90 7.12 13.06 16.33
CA SER A 90 7.93 13.02 15.10
C SER A 90 7.46 11.88 14.20
N PRO A 91 7.78 11.92 12.89
CA PRO A 91 7.72 10.73 12.05
C PRO A 91 8.59 9.60 12.60
N LEU A 92 8.34 8.38 12.14
CA LEU A 92 9.26 7.26 12.37
C LEU A 92 10.59 7.55 11.65
N GLU A 93 11.69 7.43 12.39
CA GLU A 93 13.02 7.48 11.78
C GLU A 93 13.33 6.14 11.09
N TYR A 94 13.93 6.21 9.90
CA TYR A 94 14.38 5.02 9.18
C TYR A 94 15.70 5.27 8.44
N GLU A 95 16.41 4.19 8.15
CA GLU A 95 17.55 4.15 7.25
C GLU A 95 17.29 3.11 6.16
N ALA A 96 17.53 3.48 4.91
CA ALA A 96 17.41 2.59 3.76
C ALA A 96 18.79 2.46 3.10
N SER A 97 19.23 1.23 2.83
CA SER A 97 20.54 0.98 2.24
C SER A 97 20.58 -0.27 1.37
N PHE A 98 21.42 -0.25 0.35
CA PHE A 98 21.76 -1.42 -0.45
C PHE A 98 23.00 -2.06 0.16
N THR A 99 22.85 -3.26 0.72
CA THR A 99 23.89 -3.88 1.57
C THR A 99 24.57 -5.07 0.90
N GLU A 100 23.81 -5.85 0.12
CA GLU A 100 24.25 -7.09 -0.51
C GLU A 100 23.66 -7.20 -1.92
N GLU A 101 24.22 -8.09 -2.74
CA GLU A 101 23.68 -8.42 -4.06
C GLU A 101 22.24 -8.91 -3.92
N TYR A 102 21.29 -8.25 -4.60
CA TYR A 102 19.84 -8.55 -4.56
C TYR A 102 19.05 -8.08 -3.31
N TYR A 103 19.67 -7.40 -2.33
CA TYR A 103 18.99 -6.99 -1.09
C TYR A 103 18.95 -5.48 -0.87
N MET A 104 17.81 -5.02 -0.38
CA MET A 104 17.64 -3.69 0.21
C MET A 104 17.28 -3.83 1.68
N ASP A 105 17.97 -3.12 2.57
CA ASP A 105 17.70 -3.10 4.00
C ASP A 105 16.97 -1.81 4.37
N ILE A 106 15.85 -1.94 5.07
CA ILE A 106 15.11 -0.84 5.67
C ILE A 106 15.11 -1.04 7.19
N LYS A 107 15.89 -0.22 7.89
CA LYS A 107 15.99 -0.22 9.35
C LYS A 107 15.11 0.88 9.93
N VAL A 108 14.06 0.49 10.63
CA VAL A 108 13.17 1.42 11.36
C VAL A 108 13.69 1.58 12.78
N LYS A 109 13.82 2.83 13.21
CA LYS A 109 14.38 3.19 14.52
C LYS A 109 13.24 3.57 15.47
N ASN A 110 13.22 4.81 15.93
CA ASN A 110 12.31 5.31 16.94
C ASN A 110 11.51 6.49 16.40
N TYR A 111 10.50 6.89 17.17
CA TYR A 111 9.86 8.19 17.02
C TYR A 111 9.92 8.93 18.35
N LYS A 112 9.84 10.26 18.29
CA LYS A 112 9.86 11.12 19.47
C LYS A 112 8.44 11.48 19.87
N ARG A 113 8.15 11.37 21.17
CA ARG A 113 6.90 11.84 21.77
C ARG A 113 7.19 12.88 22.85
N GLU A 114 6.71 14.10 22.64
CA GLU A 114 6.85 15.22 23.57
C GLU A 114 5.47 15.67 24.06
N ALA A 115 5.34 15.92 25.36
CA ALA A 115 4.10 16.47 25.90
C ALA A 115 3.96 17.93 25.48
N ILE A 116 2.74 18.32 25.12
CA ILE A 116 2.40 19.71 24.83
C ILE A 116 1.44 20.21 25.92
N GLU A 117 1.77 21.35 26.52
CA GLU A 117 0.94 21.94 27.59
C GLU A 117 -0.17 22.85 27.04
N THR A 118 0.01 23.44 25.85
CA THR A 118 -0.95 24.35 25.22
C THR A 118 -1.07 24.08 23.71
N ASN A 119 -2.23 24.36 23.11
CA ASN A 119 -2.51 24.09 21.67
C ASN A 119 -2.38 22.61 21.27
N CYS A 120 -3.02 21.73 22.03
CA CYS A 120 -3.03 20.30 21.73
C CYS A 120 -3.61 20.01 20.33
N PRO A 121 -2.97 19.13 19.54
CA PRO A 121 -3.53 18.65 18.29
C PRO A 121 -4.91 18.06 18.53
N LYS A 122 -5.89 18.49 17.74
CA LYS A 122 -7.23 17.92 17.79
C LYS A 122 -7.25 16.66 16.93
N GLY A 123 -7.68 15.56 17.51
CA GLY A 123 -7.91 14.29 16.81
C GLY A 123 -6.87 13.22 17.08
N ASN A 124 -7.06 12.09 16.41
CA ASN A 124 -6.21 10.92 16.48
C ASN A 124 -4.93 11.18 15.69
N GLN A 125 -3.78 10.86 16.28
CA GLN A 125 -2.50 10.95 15.60
C GLN A 125 -1.95 9.54 15.36
N THR A 126 -1.29 9.35 14.23
CA THR A 126 -0.57 8.11 13.89
C THR A 126 0.88 8.44 13.57
N VAL A 127 1.77 7.49 13.81
CA VAL A 127 3.20 7.65 13.54
C VAL A 127 3.56 6.76 12.36
N SER A 128 4.16 7.35 11.34
CA SER A 128 4.55 6.63 10.13
C SER A 128 5.85 7.15 9.54
N ALA A 129 6.42 6.34 8.65
CA ALA A 129 7.52 6.65 7.75
C ALA A 129 7.11 6.27 6.32
N LEU A 130 7.51 7.08 5.34
CA LEU A 130 7.31 6.81 3.93
C LEU A 130 8.68 6.67 3.26
N VAL A 131 8.96 5.49 2.73
CA VAL A 131 10.17 5.20 1.96
C VAL A 131 9.82 5.27 0.48
N VAL A 132 10.30 6.29 -0.23
CA VAL A 132 10.04 6.45 -1.67
C VAL A 132 11.13 5.74 -2.45
N LEU A 133 10.73 4.87 -3.37
CA LEU A 133 11.62 4.02 -4.16
C LEU A 133 11.31 4.13 -5.65
N ASN A 134 12.36 4.08 -6.47
CA ASN A 134 12.27 3.98 -7.92
C ASN A 134 12.30 2.51 -8.33
N LYS A 135 11.27 2.06 -9.05
CA LYS A 135 11.16 0.68 -9.53
C LYS A 135 12.29 0.32 -10.49
N SER A 136 12.67 1.22 -11.40
CA SER A 136 13.78 1.03 -12.34
C SER A 136 15.12 0.83 -11.65
N ASP A 137 15.47 1.64 -10.64
CA ASP A 137 16.72 1.50 -9.87
C ASP A 137 16.77 0.15 -9.12
N LEU A 138 15.65 -0.29 -8.54
CA LEU A 138 15.58 -1.59 -7.90
C LEU A 138 15.73 -2.74 -8.90
N GLN A 139 15.15 -2.62 -10.09
CA GLN A 139 15.28 -3.61 -11.17
C GLN A 139 16.70 -3.67 -11.73
N GLU A 140 17.34 -2.52 -11.97
CA GLU A 140 18.71 -2.42 -12.47
C GLU A 140 19.72 -3.06 -11.50
N ARG A 141 19.52 -2.83 -10.19
CA ARG A 141 20.30 -3.46 -9.11
C ARG A 141 19.94 -4.93 -8.88
N GLY A 142 18.93 -5.44 -9.59
CA GLY A 142 18.45 -6.81 -9.46
C GLY A 142 17.81 -7.12 -8.11
N ILE A 143 17.32 -6.13 -7.36
CA ILE A 143 16.77 -6.36 -6.01
C ILE A 143 15.64 -7.39 -6.07
N LYS A 144 15.75 -8.42 -5.23
CA LYS A 144 14.74 -9.50 -5.10
C LYS A 144 14.12 -9.54 -3.71
N GLN A 145 14.77 -8.93 -2.72
CA GLN A 145 14.28 -8.93 -1.35
C GLN A 145 14.48 -7.59 -0.66
N ILE A 146 13.48 -7.21 0.13
CA ILE A 146 13.55 -6.10 1.08
C ILE A 146 13.57 -6.70 2.49
N ARG A 147 14.59 -6.35 3.27
CA ARG A 147 14.78 -6.78 4.65
C ARG A 147 14.40 -5.64 5.58
N PHE A 148 13.27 -5.77 6.24
CA PHE A 148 12.85 -4.85 7.28
C PHE A 148 13.50 -5.25 8.60
N SER A 149 13.98 -4.27 9.35
CA SER A 149 14.50 -4.52 10.69
C SER A 149 14.11 -3.40 11.63
N ASN A 150 13.85 -3.77 12.87
CA ASN A 150 13.97 -2.87 14.00
C ASN A 150 15.03 -3.47 14.95
N GLU A 151 15.18 -2.93 16.15
CA GLU A 151 16.13 -3.50 17.12
C GLU A 151 15.72 -4.87 17.67
N VAL A 152 14.47 -5.30 17.44
CA VAL A 152 13.87 -6.49 18.08
C VAL A 152 13.77 -7.66 17.11
N ALA A 153 13.50 -7.41 15.84
CA ALA A 153 13.28 -8.43 14.83
C ALA A 153 13.70 -7.97 13.44
N ARG A 154 13.90 -8.96 12.57
CA ARG A 154 14.20 -8.78 11.15
C ARG A 154 13.22 -9.60 10.33
N ASP A 155 12.47 -8.93 9.47
CA ASP A 155 11.53 -9.54 8.57
C ASP A 155 11.97 -9.42 7.11
N ARG A 156 11.65 -10.45 6.31
CA ARG A 156 12.05 -10.52 4.91
C ARG A 156 10.84 -10.53 4.02
N TYR A 157 10.90 -9.73 2.96
CA TYR A 157 9.86 -9.64 1.94
C TYR A 157 10.50 -9.89 0.58
N GLU A 158 9.96 -10.81 -0.17
CA GLU A 158 10.25 -10.97 -1.58
C GLU A 158 9.60 -9.80 -2.34
N VAL A 159 10.38 -9.16 -3.22
CA VAL A 159 9.88 -8.11 -4.11
C VAL A 159 9.87 -8.61 -5.54
N SER A 160 8.75 -8.39 -6.22
CA SER A 160 8.60 -8.71 -7.65
C SER A 160 8.17 -7.47 -8.40
N PHE A 161 8.88 -7.18 -9.48
CA PHE A 161 8.60 -6.05 -10.36
C PHE A 161 8.05 -6.58 -11.68
N TYR A 162 6.85 -6.13 -12.04
CA TYR A 162 6.20 -6.41 -13.31
C TYR A 162 6.04 -5.10 -14.07
N ASN A 163 5.66 -5.15 -15.35
CA ASN A 163 5.48 -3.92 -16.14
C ASN A 163 4.43 -2.97 -15.53
N ASP A 164 3.39 -3.49 -14.89
CA ASP A 164 2.24 -2.73 -14.39
C ASP A 164 2.11 -2.70 -12.87
N ARG A 165 3.03 -3.32 -12.11
CA ARG A 165 2.91 -3.42 -10.65
C ARG A 165 4.21 -3.77 -9.93
N VAL A 166 4.19 -3.50 -8.64
CA VAL A 166 5.14 -3.98 -7.63
C VAL A 166 4.40 -4.86 -6.65
N GLU A 167 4.96 -6.04 -6.36
CA GLU A 167 4.44 -6.95 -5.35
C GLU A 167 5.46 -7.12 -4.22
N LEU A 168 4.98 -7.09 -2.98
CA LEU A 168 5.73 -7.48 -1.79
C LEU A 168 5.06 -8.69 -1.14
N LYS A 169 5.78 -9.79 -1.06
CA LYS A 169 5.33 -11.03 -0.42
C LYS A 169 6.14 -11.27 0.86
N PRO A 170 5.52 -11.32 2.03
CA PRO A 170 6.24 -11.58 3.26
C PRO A 170 6.75 -13.03 3.27
N MET A 171 8.00 -13.21 3.62
CA MET A 171 8.58 -14.50 3.97
C MET A 171 8.53 -14.74 5.48
N THR A 172 8.65 -13.67 6.26
CA THR A 172 8.50 -13.66 7.73
C THR A 172 7.76 -12.39 8.16
N GLN A 173 7.00 -12.45 9.26
CA GLN A 173 6.20 -11.32 9.79
C GLN A 173 6.20 -11.30 11.33
N LEU A 174 7.38 -11.19 11.94
CA LEU A 174 7.53 -11.13 13.39
C LEU A 174 7.13 -9.75 13.93
N ALA A 175 7.73 -8.69 13.41
CA ALA A 175 7.47 -7.30 13.80
C ALA A 175 6.79 -6.51 12.68
N PHE A 176 7.07 -6.82 11.42
CA PHE A 176 6.53 -6.11 10.26
C PHE A 176 5.35 -6.91 9.69
N LYS A 177 4.14 -6.38 9.88
CA LYS A 177 2.88 -6.98 9.44
C LYS A 177 2.36 -6.26 8.21
N ILE A 178 1.58 -6.93 7.38
CA ILE A 178 0.98 -6.27 6.21
C ILE A 178 -0.25 -5.47 6.63
N GLN A 179 -0.36 -4.22 6.15
CA GLN A 179 -1.57 -3.42 6.19
C GLN A 179 -2.24 -3.42 4.81
N ASN A 180 -3.57 -3.50 4.77
CA ASN A 180 -4.47 -3.50 3.60
C ASN A 180 -4.76 -4.86 2.95
N PHE A 181 -5.84 -5.50 3.40
CA PHE A 181 -6.57 -6.52 2.65
C PHE A 181 -7.49 -5.86 1.61
N ARG A 182 -6.98 -5.58 0.42
CA ARG A 182 -7.83 -5.35 -0.77
C ARG A 182 -7.51 -6.41 -1.82
N GLY A 183 -8.14 -7.58 -1.69
CA GLY A 183 -8.08 -8.68 -2.68
C GLY A 183 -7.89 -10.05 -2.04
N THR A 184 -8.39 -11.09 -2.71
CA THR A 184 -8.49 -12.50 -2.30
C THR A 184 -7.15 -13.27 -2.15
N ASN A 185 -6.02 -12.59 -2.02
CA ASN A 185 -4.71 -13.21 -1.87
C ASN A 185 -4.06 -12.75 -0.56
N ASP A 186 -4.38 -13.45 0.52
CA ASP A 186 -4.10 -13.12 1.93
C ASP A 186 -2.62 -13.00 2.33
N ASN A 187 -1.67 -13.08 1.39
CA ASN A 187 -0.23 -13.18 1.69
C ASN A 187 0.65 -12.25 0.84
N LYS A 188 0.13 -11.17 0.26
CA LYS A 188 0.98 -10.19 -0.44
C LYS A 188 0.38 -8.79 -0.51
N ILE A 189 1.24 -7.78 -0.51
CA ILE A 189 0.88 -6.40 -0.85
C ILE A 189 1.14 -6.21 -2.34
N ILE A 190 0.18 -5.62 -3.05
CA ILE A 190 0.34 -5.30 -4.47
C ILE A 190 0.05 -3.82 -4.64
N SER A 191 0.97 -3.10 -5.27
CA SER A 191 0.72 -1.77 -5.79
C SER A 191 0.83 -1.81 -7.30
N TYR A 192 -0.25 -1.43 -7.98
CA TYR A 192 -0.23 -1.29 -9.41
C TYR A 192 0.34 0.08 -9.76
N ASP A 193 1.17 0.13 -10.80
CA ASP A 193 1.54 1.40 -11.43
C ASP A 193 0.25 2.09 -11.83
N SER A 194 0.11 3.35 -11.42
CA SER A 194 -1.12 4.14 -11.49
C SER A 194 -1.82 3.92 -12.82
N ASN A 195 -3.01 3.28 -12.79
CA ASN A 195 -4.06 3.31 -13.83
C ASN A 195 -3.57 3.55 -15.26
N LYS A 196 -2.45 2.93 -15.69
CA LYS A 196 -1.83 3.34 -16.95
C LYS A 196 -2.84 3.01 -18.03
N ASN A 197 -3.25 4.05 -18.73
CA ASN A 197 -4.26 3.95 -19.76
C ASN A 197 -5.64 3.49 -19.26
N VAL A 198 -5.99 3.61 -17.98
CA VAL A 198 -7.35 3.30 -17.51
C VAL A 198 -8.15 4.57 -17.34
N VAL A 199 -9.34 4.62 -17.93
CA VAL A 199 -10.33 5.70 -17.78
C VAL A 199 -11.61 5.19 -17.14
N ALA A 200 -12.24 6.03 -16.33
CA ALA A 200 -13.55 5.80 -15.77
C ALA A 200 -14.59 6.63 -16.53
N LEU A 201 -15.57 5.96 -17.16
CA LEU A 201 -16.73 6.59 -17.79
C LEU A 201 -17.88 6.69 -16.79
N HIS A 202 -18.41 7.90 -16.63
CA HIS A 202 -19.47 8.24 -15.70
C HIS A 202 -20.70 8.77 -16.44
N VAL A 203 -21.88 8.34 -15.98
CA VAL A 203 -23.17 8.91 -16.40
C VAL A 203 -23.89 9.46 -15.17
N PRO A 204 -23.53 10.67 -14.68
CA PRO A 204 -24.04 11.19 -13.41
C PRO A 204 -25.56 11.37 -13.40
N MET A 205 -26.16 11.56 -14.58
CA MET A 205 -27.61 11.74 -14.74
C MET A 205 -28.39 10.43 -14.90
N ALA A 206 -27.73 9.26 -14.93
CA ALA A 206 -28.40 7.97 -15.03
C ALA A 206 -29.09 7.60 -13.71
N LYS A 207 -30.33 7.11 -13.82
CA LYS A 207 -31.06 6.52 -12.70
C LYS A 207 -30.73 5.03 -12.61
N LYS A 208 -30.92 4.41 -11.45
CA LYS A 208 -30.73 2.95 -11.26
C LYS A 208 -31.56 2.09 -12.22
N THR A 209 -32.68 2.62 -12.71
CA THR A 209 -33.58 1.95 -13.67
C THR A 209 -33.15 2.11 -15.13
N ASP A 210 -32.19 2.99 -15.43
CA ASP A 210 -31.72 3.20 -16.81
C ASP A 210 -30.71 2.10 -17.16
N ASP A 211 -30.96 1.33 -18.22
CA ASP A 211 -29.96 0.42 -18.79
C ASP A 211 -28.99 1.21 -19.67
N VAL A 212 -27.86 1.60 -19.08
CA VAL A 212 -26.83 2.40 -19.75
C VAL A 212 -25.62 1.58 -20.21
N ALA A 213 -25.50 0.31 -19.81
CA ALA A 213 -24.28 -0.46 -20.00
C ALA A 213 -23.92 -0.64 -21.49
N SER A 214 -24.89 -1.07 -22.29
CA SER A 214 -24.71 -1.27 -23.74
C SER A 214 -24.42 0.04 -24.48
N ALA A 215 -25.04 1.14 -24.04
CA ALA A 215 -24.81 2.46 -24.65
C ALA A 215 -23.42 3.02 -24.28
N ILE A 216 -22.95 2.76 -23.06
CA ILE A 216 -21.60 3.14 -22.62
C ILE A 216 -20.53 2.34 -23.36
N LEU A 217 -20.75 1.04 -23.60
CA LEU A 217 -19.84 0.24 -24.44
C LEU A 217 -19.71 0.81 -25.86
N ARG A 218 -20.78 1.39 -26.42
CA ARG A 218 -20.73 2.05 -27.72
C ARG A 218 -19.93 3.34 -27.68
N VAL A 219 -20.14 4.18 -26.67
CA VAL A 219 -19.35 5.42 -26.47
C VAL A 219 -17.86 5.08 -26.25
N ALA A 220 -17.56 4.04 -25.47
CA ALA A 220 -16.20 3.56 -25.26
C ALA A 220 -15.53 3.20 -26.59
N ARG A 221 -16.17 2.37 -27.42
CA ARG A 221 -15.63 1.98 -28.74
C ARG A 221 -15.45 3.17 -29.69
N GLN A 222 -16.32 4.17 -29.63
CA GLN A 222 -16.20 5.39 -30.46
C GLN A 222 -14.98 6.24 -30.07
N ASN A 223 -14.49 6.10 -28.83
CA ASN A 223 -13.33 6.80 -28.30
C ASN A 223 -12.12 5.86 -28.14
N ASN A 224 -12.06 4.76 -28.92
CA ASN A 224 -10.97 3.77 -28.87
C ASN A 224 -10.71 3.16 -27.47
N LEU A 225 -11.74 3.10 -26.63
CA LEU A 225 -11.64 2.53 -25.29
C LEU A 225 -12.02 1.04 -25.31
N ALA A 226 -11.10 0.20 -24.86
CA ALA A 226 -11.28 -1.24 -24.75
C ALA A 226 -11.79 -1.66 -23.37
N PRO A 227 -12.68 -2.68 -23.26
CA PRO A 227 -13.06 -3.22 -21.96
C PRO A 227 -11.84 -3.75 -21.19
N LEU A 228 -11.79 -3.48 -19.89
CA LEU A 228 -10.79 -4.12 -19.03
C LEU A 228 -11.03 -5.63 -18.96
N ASP A 229 -9.94 -6.40 -18.84
CA ASP A 229 -10.04 -7.81 -18.48
C ASP A 229 -10.67 -7.98 -17.08
N LEU A 230 -11.09 -9.21 -16.77
CA LEU A 230 -11.81 -9.50 -15.53
C LEU A 230 -10.98 -9.21 -14.28
N GLU A 231 -9.67 -9.43 -14.33
CA GLU A 231 -8.76 -9.23 -13.21
C GLU A 231 -8.61 -7.74 -12.90
N MET A 232 -8.31 -6.93 -13.93
CA MET A 232 -8.25 -5.48 -13.86
C MET A 232 -9.58 -4.86 -13.47
N ALA A 233 -10.69 -5.32 -14.06
CA ALA A 233 -12.02 -4.81 -13.73
C ALA A 233 -12.37 -5.03 -12.25
N ASN A 234 -11.94 -6.15 -11.65
CA ASN A 234 -12.13 -6.42 -10.23
C ASN A 234 -11.36 -5.44 -9.33
N ARG A 235 -10.22 -4.89 -9.77
CA ARG A 235 -9.44 -3.86 -9.03
C ARG A 235 -10.27 -2.59 -8.79
N TYR A 236 -11.15 -2.25 -9.73
CA TYR A 236 -11.98 -1.04 -9.67
C TYR A 236 -13.39 -1.25 -9.09
N LYS A 237 -13.77 -2.47 -8.72
CA LYS A 237 -15.10 -2.79 -8.16
C LYS A 237 -15.34 -2.27 -6.74
N GLY A 238 -14.29 -1.85 -6.03
CA GLY A 238 -14.31 -1.57 -4.59
C GLY A 238 -15.19 -0.43 -4.07
N ASN A 239 -15.88 0.35 -4.91
CA ASN A 239 -16.81 1.39 -4.43
C ASN A 239 -17.79 1.90 -5.51
N LYS A 240 -18.41 1.01 -6.29
CA LYS A 240 -19.15 1.45 -7.49
C LYS A 240 -20.60 1.88 -7.20
N SER A 241 -20.85 3.16 -7.46
CA SER A 241 -22.14 3.63 -8.00
C SER A 241 -22.48 2.84 -9.27
N SER A 242 -23.77 2.56 -9.51
CA SER A 242 -24.28 1.84 -10.71
C SER A 242 -24.07 2.58 -12.03
N SER A 243 -23.31 3.68 -12.05
CA SER A 243 -23.11 4.58 -13.19
C SER A 243 -21.65 4.80 -13.60
N THR A 244 -20.69 4.04 -13.02
CA THR A 244 -19.27 4.14 -13.35
C THR A 244 -18.71 2.87 -13.98
N PHE A 245 -18.13 3.01 -15.17
CA PHE A 245 -17.59 1.94 -16.01
C PHE A 245 -16.12 2.20 -16.28
N PHE A 246 -15.28 1.17 -16.39
CA PHE A 246 -13.83 1.34 -16.51
C PHE A 246 -13.33 0.68 -17.79
N PHE A 247 -12.44 1.35 -18.48
CA PHE A 247 -11.93 0.96 -19.79
C PHE A 247 -10.44 1.26 -19.91
N MET A 248 -9.77 0.52 -20.79
CA MET A 248 -8.42 0.79 -21.25
C MET A 248 -8.48 1.78 -22.43
N ASP A 249 -7.66 2.82 -22.40
CA ASP A 249 -7.45 3.84 -23.42
C ASP A 249 -6.19 3.46 -24.20
N GLU A 250 -6.36 2.61 -25.22
CA GLU A 250 -5.23 1.94 -25.88
C GLU A 250 -4.28 2.91 -26.59
N ASP A 251 -4.80 4.05 -27.07
CA ASP A 251 -4.04 5.06 -27.79
C ASP A 251 -3.70 6.31 -26.95
N GLY A 252 -4.19 6.37 -25.69
CA GLY A 252 -3.98 7.48 -24.76
C GLY A 252 -4.76 8.75 -25.09
N SER A 253 -5.58 8.76 -26.14
CA SER A 253 -6.24 9.96 -26.65
C SER A 253 -7.25 10.54 -25.67
N THR A 254 -7.93 9.71 -24.88
CA THR A 254 -8.91 10.15 -23.90
C THR A 254 -8.23 10.69 -22.65
N ILE A 255 -7.17 10.04 -22.19
CA ILE A 255 -6.35 10.49 -21.05
C ILE A 255 -5.68 11.83 -21.36
N ASP A 256 -5.15 12.01 -22.56
CA ASP A 256 -4.56 13.28 -23.00
C ASP A 256 -5.59 14.42 -22.98
N GLN A 257 -6.84 14.12 -23.35
CA GLN A 257 -7.94 15.09 -23.30
C GLN A 257 -8.38 15.43 -21.87
N ILE A 258 -8.26 14.48 -20.93
CA ILE A 258 -8.48 14.78 -19.50
C ILE A 258 -7.39 15.76 -19.05
N GLY A 259 -6.12 15.51 -19.40
CA GLY A 259 -5.01 16.42 -19.17
C GLY A 259 -4.95 16.91 -17.72
N THR A 260 -5.03 18.23 -17.52
CA THR A 260 -5.05 18.87 -16.19
C THR A 260 -6.44 19.03 -15.59
N ASN A 261 -7.51 18.75 -16.35
CA ASN A 261 -8.88 18.86 -15.86
C ASN A 261 -9.28 17.59 -15.09
N PRO A 262 -10.20 17.69 -14.12
CA PRO A 262 -10.66 16.50 -13.38
C PRO A 262 -11.47 15.52 -14.25
N TYR A 263 -12.02 16.00 -15.38
CA TYR A 263 -12.83 15.22 -16.31
C TYR A 263 -12.87 15.83 -17.72
N THR A 264 -13.31 15.03 -18.69
CA THR A 264 -13.68 15.48 -20.06
C THR A 264 -15.01 14.85 -20.49
N GLU A 265 -15.79 15.54 -21.34
CA GLU A 265 -17.01 14.97 -21.94
C GLU A 265 -16.64 14.15 -23.18
N VAL A 266 -16.95 12.85 -23.17
CA VAL A 266 -16.57 11.92 -24.26
C VAL A 266 -17.75 11.50 -25.14
N GLY A 267 -18.96 11.96 -24.82
CA GLY A 267 -20.13 11.74 -25.66
C GLY A 267 -21.45 11.81 -24.92
N SER A 268 -22.48 11.23 -25.54
CA SER A 268 -23.82 11.15 -24.99
C SER A 268 -24.49 9.81 -25.33
N ILE A 269 -25.43 9.40 -24.48
CA ILE A 269 -26.26 8.21 -24.65
C ILE A 269 -27.73 8.60 -24.54
N ASN A 270 -28.61 7.94 -25.30
CA ASN A 270 -30.06 8.11 -25.14
C ASN A 270 -30.60 7.02 -24.22
N VAL A 271 -31.41 7.43 -23.23
CA VAL A 271 -32.18 6.51 -22.39
C VAL A 271 -33.67 6.76 -22.59
N LYS A 272 -34.47 5.68 -22.56
CA LYS A 272 -35.92 5.78 -22.59
C LYS A 272 -36.43 6.00 -21.16
N ARG A 273 -37.24 7.04 -20.97
CA ARG A 273 -37.84 7.36 -19.67
C ARG A 273 -39.35 7.55 -19.79
N PRO A 274 -40.13 7.16 -18.77
CA PRO A 274 -41.55 7.44 -18.75
C PRO A 274 -41.81 8.95 -18.72
N TYR A 275 -42.79 9.37 -19.51
CA TYR A 275 -43.28 10.73 -19.63
C TYR A 275 -44.80 10.71 -19.58
N ASP A 276 -45.37 11.40 -18.58
CA ASP A 276 -46.81 11.54 -18.43
C ASP A 276 -47.25 12.82 -19.15
N GLY A 277 -47.76 12.65 -20.37
CA GLY A 277 -48.24 13.74 -21.22
C GLY A 277 -49.77 13.83 -21.26
N PRO A 278 -50.33 14.81 -21.99
CA PRO A 278 -51.77 14.98 -22.16
C PRO A 278 -52.48 13.74 -22.76
N ASN A 279 -51.73 12.90 -23.49
CA ASN A 279 -52.23 11.70 -24.16
C ASN A 279 -51.94 10.40 -23.36
N GLY A 280 -51.57 10.51 -22.08
CA GLY A 280 -51.21 9.37 -21.23
C GLY A 280 -49.71 9.15 -21.09
N ARG A 281 -49.34 8.04 -20.44
CA ARG A 281 -47.95 7.67 -20.16
C ARG A 281 -47.28 7.09 -21.40
N THR A 282 -46.21 7.72 -21.85
CA THR A 282 -45.39 7.30 -22.99
C THR A 282 -43.92 7.19 -22.57
N GLU A 283 -43.04 6.68 -23.44
CA GLU A 283 -41.59 6.73 -23.24
C GLU A 283 -40.98 7.77 -24.17
N ILE A 284 -40.11 8.63 -23.65
CA ILE A 284 -39.34 9.58 -24.44
C ILE A 284 -37.85 9.27 -24.33
N GLU A 285 -37.11 9.49 -25.42
CA GLU A 285 -35.66 9.45 -25.40
C GLU A 285 -35.12 10.72 -24.73
N LYS A 286 -34.24 10.53 -23.75
CA LYS A 286 -33.52 11.62 -23.10
C LYS A 286 -32.01 11.43 -23.29
N PRO A 287 -31.30 12.39 -23.89
CA PRO A 287 -29.86 12.34 -23.98
C PRO A 287 -29.24 12.58 -22.61
N LEU A 288 -28.29 11.73 -22.22
CA LEU A 288 -27.45 11.85 -21.03
C LEU A 288 -25.99 11.99 -21.48
N LYS A 289 -25.28 12.94 -20.89
CA LYS A 289 -23.84 13.12 -21.13
C LYS A 289 -23.02 12.03 -20.46
N VAL A 290 -21.92 11.66 -21.10
CA VAL A 290 -20.92 10.72 -20.61
C VAL A 290 -19.61 11.46 -20.40
N PHE A 291 -19.05 11.34 -19.21
CA PHE A 291 -17.80 11.99 -18.85
C PHE A 291 -16.72 10.95 -18.56
N ALA A 292 -15.48 11.21 -18.96
CA ALA A 292 -14.32 10.41 -18.61
C ALA A 292 -13.52 11.09 -17.48
N THR A 293 -13.06 10.31 -16.52
CA THR A 293 -12.12 10.73 -15.47
C THR A 293 -11.00 9.71 -15.32
N LEU A 294 -9.92 10.10 -14.65
CA LEU A 294 -8.99 9.11 -14.11
C LEU A 294 -9.67 8.28 -13.00
N PRO A 295 -9.33 6.99 -12.82
CA PRO A 295 -9.92 6.16 -11.78
C PRO A 295 -9.67 6.73 -10.38
N GLY A 296 -10.71 6.74 -9.55
CA GLY A 296 -10.65 7.29 -8.19
C GLY A 296 -10.92 8.80 -8.08
N LYS A 297 -11.00 9.52 -9.21
CA LYS A 297 -11.48 10.91 -9.25
C LYS A 297 -13.00 10.93 -9.41
N THR A 298 -13.65 11.93 -8.83
CA THR A 298 -15.10 12.18 -8.96
C THR A 298 -15.35 13.36 -9.90
N LEU A 299 -16.52 13.37 -10.55
CA LEU A 299 -17.04 14.53 -11.29
C LEU A 299 -17.35 15.71 -10.35
#